data_AF-A0A3R7M328-F1
#
_entry.id   AF-A0A3R7M328-F1
#
_cell.length_a   1.000
_cell.length_b   1.000
_cell.length_c   1.000
_cell.angle_alpha   90.00
_cell.angle_beta   90.00
_cell.angle_gamma   90.00
#
_symmetry.space_group_name_H-M   'P 1'
#
loop_
_entity.id
_entity.type
_entity.pdbx_description
1 polymer ?
#
loop_
_entity_poly.entity_id
_entity_poly.type
_entity_poly.pdbx_seq_one_letter_code
_entity_poly.pdbx_strand_id
1 'polypeptide(L)'
;MDMMTEGETVYNSHDDSHVVMSEKVQSLAGSIYQEFERMISRYDEDVVKDLMPLVVNILECLDLAYTENQEHEVEVELLREDNEQLVTQYEREKQLRKTSEQKLLEIEDGMEEERKQYQAKVESLESIVRMFELKNRNATDHANRMEDKADELKKEYAKLHERYTELFKTHMDYMERTKILMGTDRLDQLGSSRGRIPGFTLANLNSEPPLFRTAIYNGRS
;
A
#
# COMPACT_ATOMS: atom_id res chain seq x y z
N MET A 1 14.38 -9.86 12.58
CA MET A 1 14.17 -11.23 13.07
C MET A 1 15.56 -11.80 13.26
N ASP A 2 16.21 -11.36 14.34
CA ASP A 2 17.56 -11.80 14.67
C ASP A 2 17.44 -12.88 15.74
N MET A 3 17.65 -14.12 15.29
CA MET A 3 17.66 -15.30 16.12
C MET A 3 18.97 -15.38 16.90
N MET A 4 18.85 -15.33 18.22
CA MET A 4 19.46 -16.25 19.19
C MET A 4 20.86 -16.77 18.87
N THR A 5 21.84 -16.21 19.56
CA THR A 5 23.07 -16.91 19.95
C THR A 5 23.16 -16.87 21.47
N GLU A 6 22.40 -17.74 22.13
CA GLU A 6 22.66 -18.13 23.51
C GLU A 6 23.61 -19.33 23.45
N GLY A 7 24.88 -19.07 23.79
CA GLY A 7 25.88 -20.12 23.93
C GLY A 7 25.57 -20.91 25.19
N GLU A 8 25.31 -22.21 25.02
CA GLU A 8 25.30 -23.22 26.08
C GLU A 8 26.56 -23.09 26.94
N THR A 9 26.40 -22.64 28.18
CA THR A 9 27.39 -22.90 29.23
C THR A 9 27.22 -24.33 29.72
N VAL A 10 28.00 -25.23 29.13
CA VAL A 10 28.20 -26.59 29.62
C VAL A 10 28.92 -26.52 30.97
N TYR A 11 28.17 -26.63 32.06
CA TYR A 11 28.72 -26.94 33.38
C TYR A 11 29.09 -28.42 33.41
N ASN A 12 30.28 -28.74 32.90
CA ASN A 12 30.92 -30.01 33.22
C ASN A 12 32.00 -29.75 34.27
N SER A 13 31.59 -29.77 35.54
CA SER A 13 32.49 -29.89 36.68
C SER A 13 32.16 -31.17 37.44
N HIS A 14 32.45 -32.32 36.81
CA HIS A 14 32.88 -33.49 37.57
C HIS A 14 34.27 -33.15 38.12
N ASP A 15 34.30 -32.50 39.27
CA ASP A 15 35.48 -32.51 40.13
C ASP A 15 35.08 -33.33 41.35
N ASP A 16 35.91 -34.30 41.71
CA ASP A 16 35.77 -35.18 42.88
C ASP A 16 35.68 -34.30 44.14
N SER A 17 34.47 -33.83 44.44
CA SER A 17 34.17 -33.15 45.68
C SER A 17 34.29 -34.22 46.75
N HIS A 18 35.39 -34.17 47.50
CA HIS A 18 35.50 -34.81 48.79
C HIS A 18 34.34 -34.28 49.65
N VAL A 19 33.18 -34.94 49.57
CA VAL A 19 31.94 -34.51 50.22
C VAL A 19 32.26 -34.35 51.69
N VAL A 20 32.30 -33.09 52.12
CA VAL A 20 32.61 -32.74 53.50
C VAL A 20 31.40 -33.18 54.30
N MET A 21 31.57 -34.22 55.12
CA MET A 21 30.51 -34.72 56.00
C MET A 21 29.85 -33.56 56.73
N SER A 22 28.52 -33.58 56.76
CA SER A 22 27.72 -32.54 57.41
C SER A 22 28.23 -32.28 58.83
N GLU A 23 28.47 -31.02 59.19
CA GLU A 23 28.96 -30.65 60.53
C GLU A 23 28.10 -31.23 61.66
N LYS A 24 26.79 -31.41 61.40
CA LYS A 24 25.86 -32.07 62.30
C LYS A 24 26.13 -33.56 62.44
N VAL A 25 26.36 -34.26 61.33
CA VAL A 25 26.70 -35.70 61.32
C VAL A 25 28.06 -35.92 61.95
N GLN A 26 29.03 -35.04 61.69
CA GLN A 26 30.35 -35.07 62.32
C GLN A 26 30.29 -34.89 63.84
N SER A 27 29.51 -33.92 64.32
CA SER A 27 29.31 -33.69 65.76
C SER A 27 28.60 -34.87 66.45
N LEU A 28 27.60 -35.45 65.78
CA LEU A 28 26.88 -36.61 66.26
C LEU A 28 27.79 -37.84 66.31
N ALA A 29 28.56 -38.10 65.25
CA ALA A 29 29.55 -39.16 65.19
C ALA A 29 30.56 -39.02 66.34
N GLY A 30 31.13 -37.83 66.54
CA GLY A 30 32.06 -37.56 67.65
C GLY A 30 31.46 -37.86 69.03
N SER A 31 30.19 -37.49 69.23
CA SER A 31 29.47 -37.76 70.49
C SER A 31 29.23 -39.26 70.72
N ILE A 32 28.87 -40.00 69.66
CA ILE A 32 28.64 -41.44 69.71
C ILE A 32 29.95 -42.20 69.94
N TYR A 33 31.04 -41.82 69.26
CA TYR A 33 32.34 -42.43 69.48
C TYR A 33 32.88 -42.22 70.89
N GLN A 34 32.65 -41.04 71.50
CA GLN A 34 33.00 -40.81 72.91
C GLN A 34 32.22 -41.69 73.89
N GLU A 35 30.96 -42.02 73.59
CA GLU A 35 30.19 -42.98 74.40
C GLU A 35 30.70 -44.41 74.20
N PHE A 36 31.05 -44.80 72.96
CA PHE A 36 31.66 -46.10 72.71
C PHE A 36 32.98 -46.25 73.44
N GLU A 37 33.84 -45.23 73.45
CA GLU A 37 35.10 -45.26 74.20
C GLU A 37 34.87 -45.46 75.72
N ARG A 38 33.83 -44.82 76.27
CA ARG A 38 33.40 -45.04 77.67
C ARG A 38 32.87 -46.46 77.92
N MET A 39 32.14 -47.04 76.97
CA MET A 39 31.65 -48.43 77.06
C MET A 39 32.81 -49.43 77.01
N ILE A 40 33.73 -49.28 76.05
CA ILE A 40 34.92 -50.14 75.90
C ILE A 40 35.75 -50.09 77.19
N SER A 41 35.97 -48.89 77.75
CA SER A 41 36.73 -48.73 78.99
C SER A 41 36.15 -49.47 80.20
N ARG A 42 34.82 -49.69 80.24
CA ARG A 42 34.14 -50.36 81.37
C ARG A 42 33.83 -51.83 81.14
N TYR A 43 33.62 -52.23 79.89
CA TYR A 43 33.01 -53.52 79.53
C TYR A 43 33.78 -54.30 78.45
N ASP A 44 34.95 -53.81 78.02
CA ASP A 44 35.76 -54.35 76.91
C ASP A 44 35.17 -54.09 75.50
N GLU A 45 35.94 -54.36 74.45
CA GLU A 45 35.60 -54.05 73.05
C GLU A 45 34.47 -54.92 72.48
N ASP A 46 34.31 -56.15 72.98
CA ASP A 46 33.33 -57.12 72.44
C ASP A 46 31.88 -56.62 72.55
N VAL A 47 31.56 -55.70 73.48
CA VAL A 47 30.18 -55.18 73.64
C VAL A 47 29.76 -54.20 72.54
N VAL A 48 30.71 -53.59 71.81
CA VAL A 48 30.42 -52.63 70.73
C VAL A 48 30.72 -53.19 69.34
N LYS A 49 31.44 -54.32 69.24
CA LYS A 49 31.94 -54.92 68.00
C LYS A 49 30.89 -55.05 66.89
N ASP A 50 29.70 -55.56 67.21
CA ASP A 50 28.62 -55.76 66.23
C ASP A 50 27.76 -54.51 66.04
N LEU A 51 27.75 -53.60 67.03
CA LEU A 51 26.94 -52.37 67.00
C LEU A 51 27.64 -51.24 66.22
N MET A 52 28.96 -51.16 66.30
CA MET A 52 29.75 -50.10 65.66
C MET A 52 29.56 -50.07 64.14
N PRO A 53 29.60 -51.20 63.40
CA PRO A 53 29.33 -51.21 61.96
C PRO A 53 27.91 -50.70 61.60
N LEU A 54 26.91 -51.02 62.43
CA LEU A 54 25.54 -50.55 62.22
C LEU A 54 25.43 -49.05 62.40
N VAL A 55 26.07 -48.50 63.44
CA VAL A 55 26.09 -47.06 63.70
C VAL A 55 26.86 -46.31 62.61
N VAL A 56 28.00 -46.84 62.16
CA VAL A 56 28.75 -46.28 61.03
C VAL A 56 27.87 -46.22 59.79
N ASN A 57 27.20 -47.32 59.43
CA ASN A 57 26.29 -47.34 58.27
C ASN A 57 25.13 -46.35 58.42
N ILE A 58 24.58 -46.17 59.62
CA ILE A 58 23.54 -45.17 59.88
C ILE A 58 24.08 -43.74 59.68
N LEU A 59 25.28 -43.45 60.17
CA LEU A 59 25.91 -42.14 60.00
C LEU A 59 26.25 -41.85 58.53
N GLU A 60 26.74 -42.83 57.78
CA GLU A 60 26.98 -42.72 56.35
C GLU A 60 25.68 -42.48 55.57
N CYS A 61 24.62 -43.24 55.86
CA CYS A 61 23.31 -43.05 55.25
C CYS A 61 22.71 -41.66 55.58
N LEU A 62 22.91 -41.19 56.81
CA LEU A 62 22.45 -39.86 57.22
C LEU A 62 23.23 -38.75 56.49
N ASP A 63 24.54 -38.92 56.32
CA ASP A 63 25.38 -37.96 55.60
C ASP A 63 24.97 -37.86 54.12
N LEU A 64 24.79 -39.00 53.46
CA LEU A 64 24.27 -39.07 52.09
C LEU A 64 22.92 -38.38 51.96
N ALA A 65 21.99 -38.62 52.89
CA ALA A 65 20.69 -37.97 52.90
C ALA A 65 20.79 -36.44 53.10
N TYR A 66 21.76 -35.96 53.88
CA TYR A 66 22.01 -34.53 54.03
C TYR A 66 22.54 -33.90 52.74
N THR A 67 23.50 -34.56 52.08
CA THR A 67 24.05 -34.11 50.81
C THR A 67 22.97 -34.05 49.73
N GLU A 68 22.20 -35.12 49.56
CA GLU A 68 21.11 -35.17 48.59
C GLU A 68 20.06 -34.08 48.86
N ASN A 69 19.70 -33.87 50.13
CA ASN A 69 18.74 -32.83 50.49
C ASN A 69 19.27 -31.41 50.20
N GLN A 70 20.58 -31.17 50.35
CA GLN A 70 21.18 -29.88 50.01
C GLN A 70 21.21 -29.66 48.50
N GLU A 71 21.49 -30.71 47.71
CA GLU A 71 21.42 -30.65 46.25
C GLU A 71 19.99 -30.33 45.77
N HIS A 72 18.98 -31.00 46.34
CA HIS A 72 17.58 -30.71 46.06
C HIS A 72 17.18 -29.28 46.45
N GLU A 73 17.69 -28.75 47.55
CA GLU A 73 17.44 -27.37 47.98
C GLU A 73 17.99 -26.36 46.97
N VAL A 74 19.20 -26.60 46.45
CA VAL A 74 19.80 -25.78 45.40
C VAL A 74 19.00 -25.88 44.09
N GLU A 75 18.58 -27.07 43.68
CA GLU A 75 17.76 -27.25 42.48
C GLU A 75 16.42 -26.51 42.57
N VAL A 76 15.76 -26.57 43.73
CA VAL A 76 14.51 -25.83 43.98
C VAL A 76 14.72 -24.33 43.87
N GLU A 77 15.83 -23.80 44.40
CA GLU A 77 16.14 -22.37 44.32
C GLU A 77 16.38 -21.93 42.87
N LEU A 78 17.11 -22.73 42.08
CA LEU A 78 17.35 -22.48 40.65
C LEU A 78 16.05 -22.50 39.84
N LEU A 79 15.19 -23.49 40.07
CA LEU A 79 13.89 -23.58 39.40
C LEU A 79 12.96 -22.43 39.77
N ARG A 80 13.04 -21.92 41.00
CA ARG A 80 12.29 -20.72 41.41
C ARG A 80 12.79 -19.48 40.67
N GLU A 81 14.10 -19.30 40.56
CA GLU A 81 14.68 -18.17 39.83
C GLU A 81 14.30 -18.21 38.35
N ASP A 82 14.40 -19.38 37.69
CA ASP A 82 14.00 -19.54 36.29
C ASP A 82 12.49 -19.25 36.10
N ASN A 83 11.65 -19.69 37.03
CA ASN A 83 10.21 -19.39 36.98
C ASN A 83 9.93 -17.88 37.08
N GLU A 84 10.64 -17.16 37.97
CA GLU A 84 10.50 -15.71 38.11
C GLU A 84 10.93 -14.97 36.83
N GLN A 85 12.02 -15.42 36.20
CA GLN A 85 12.47 -14.88 34.92
C GLN A 85 11.43 -15.15 33.81
N LEU A 86 10.90 -16.36 33.72
CA LEU A 86 9.86 -16.73 32.76
C LEU A 86 8.58 -15.89 32.93
N VAL A 87 8.15 -15.65 34.18
CA VAL A 87 6.99 -14.79 34.48
C VAL A 87 7.26 -13.36 34.00
N THR A 88 8.43 -12.82 34.29
CA THR A 88 8.80 -11.46 33.86
C THR A 88 8.81 -11.32 32.34
N GLN A 89 9.38 -12.30 31.63
CA GLN A 89 9.39 -12.32 30.17
C GLN A 89 7.97 -12.43 29.59
N TYR A 90 7.14 -13.32 30.15
CA TYR A 90 5.74 -13.48 29.75
C TYR A 90 4.95 -12.19 29.91
N GLU A 91 5.09 -11.47 31.03
CA GLU A 91 4.40 -10.21 31.26
C GLU A 91 4.84 -9.13 30.26
N ARG A 92 6.14 -9.06 29.96
CA ARG A 92 6.69 -8.15 28.94
C ARG A 92 6.09 -8.44 27.57
N GLU A 93 6.09 -9.70 27.14
CA GLU A 93 5.59 -10.11 25.84
C GLU A 93 4.08 -9.88 25.73
N LYS A 94 3.33 -10.18 26.79
CA LYS A 94 1.90 -9.89 26.88
C LYS A 94 1.62 -8.40 26.68
N GLN A 95 2.42 -7.52 27.27
CA GLN A 95 2.25 -6.07 27.12
C GLN A 95 2.64 -5.58 25.71
N LEU A 96 3.71 -6.12 25.13
CA LEU A 96 4.11 -5.83 23.75
C LEU A 96 3.02 -6.26 22.76
N ARG A 97 2.47 -7.47 22.93
CA ARG A 97 1.38 -7.99 22.13
C ARG A 97 0.14 -7.10 22.21
N LYS A 98 -0.28 -6.71 23.41
CA LYS A 98 -1.42 -5.79 23.60
C LYS A 98 -1.19 -4.45 22.87
N THR A 99 0.02 -3.92 22.94
CA THR A 99 0.38 -2.67 22.25
C THR A 99 0.36 -2.83 20.73
N SER A 100 0.83 -3.98 20.23
CA SER A 100 0.80 -4.30 18.79
C SER A 100 -0.63 -4.46 18.28
N GLU A 101 -1.49 -5.16 19.03
CA GLU A 101 -2.90 -5.35 18.69
C GLU A 101 -3.64 -3.99 18.63
N GLN A 102 -3.36 -3.09 19.59
CA GLN A 102 -3.93 -1.74 19.57
C GLN A 102 -3.48 -0.93 18.33
N LYS A 103 -2.18 -0.97 17.99
CA LYS A 103 -1.67 -0.29 16.79
C LYS A 103 -2.27 -0.84 15.49
N LEU A 104 -2.50 -2.15 15.45
CA LEU A 104 -3.10 -2.80 14.29
C LEU A 104 -4.54 -2.30 14.09
N LEU A 105 -5.33 -2.21 15.16
CA LEU A 105 -6.68 -1.62 15.11
C LEU A 105 -6.67 -0.17 14.61
N GLU A 106 -5.76 0.67 15.12
CA GLU A 106 -5.65 2.07 14.68
C GLU A 106 -5.29 2.19 13.18
N ILE A 107 -4.44 1.30 12.69
CA ILE A 107 -4.09 1.24 11.25
C ILE A 107 -5.29 0.76 10.43
N GLU A 108 -6.00 -0.29 10.87
CA GLU A 108 -7.19 -0.80 10.18
C GLU A 108 -8.29 0.28 10.08
N ASP A 109 -8.54 1.01 11.15
CA ASP A 109 -9.50 2.12 11.18
C ASP A 109 -9.09 3.24 10.22
N GLY A 110 -7.80 3.63 10.23
CA GLY A 110 -7.27 4.65 9.32
C GLY A 110 -7.36 4.24 7.85
N MET A 111 -7.03 2.99 7.53
CA MET A 111 -7.13 2.44 6.18
C MET A 111 -8.59 2.37 5.71
N GLU A 112 -9.53 2.02 6.58
CA GLU A 112 -10.95 2.01 6.27
C GLU A 112 -11.50 3.42 6.03
N GLU A 113 -11.01 4.42 6.77
CA GLU A 113 -11.35 5.82 6.53
C GLU A 113 -10.83 6.30 5.17
N GLU A 114 -9.55 6.07 4.85
CA GLU A 114 -8.97 6.42 3.55
C GLU A 114 -9.72 5.74 2.41
N ARG A 115 -10.05 4.45 2.56
CA ARG A 115 -10.84 3.69 1.58
C ARG A 115 -12.19 4.34 1.33
N LYS A 116 -12.90 4.77 2.37
CA LYS A 116 -14.18 5.50 2.24
C LYS A 116 -14.01 6.84 1.53
N GLN A 117 -12.95 7.60 1.84
CA GLN A 117 -12.67 8.87 1.19
C GLN A 117 -12.39 8.68 -0.31
N TYR A 118 -11.57 7.70 -0.68
CA TYR A 118 -11.30 7.37 -2.09
C TYR A 118 -12.56 6.88 -2.81
N GLN A 119 -13.37 6.04 -2.17
CA GLN A 119 -14.64 5.57 -2.73
C GLN A 119 -15.59 6.75 -3.02
N ALA A 120 -15.75 7.69 -2.09
CA ALA A 120 -16.55 8.89 -2.30
C ALA A 120 -15.99 9.76 -3.45
N LYS A 121 -14.67 9.82 -3.60
CA LYS A 121 -14.03 10.56 -4.69
C LYS A 121 -14.30 9.89 -6.05
N VAL A 122 -14.24 8.56 -6.11
CA VAL A 122 -14.57 7.78 -7.31
C VAL A 122 -16.02 8.04 -7.73
N GLU A 123 -16.97 7.93 -6.81
CA GLU A 123 -18.40 8.18 -7.08
C GLU A 123 -18.65 9.61 -7.60
N SER A 124 -17.96 10.60 -7.03
CA SER A 124 -18.01 11.99 -7.51
C SER A 124 -17.48 12.12 -8.94
N LEU A 125 -16.34 11.51 -9.24
CA LEU A 125 -15.73 11.53 -10.57
C LEU A 125 -16.62 10.80 -11.60
N GLU A 126 -17.22 9.67 -11.24
CA GLU A 126 -18.17 8.96 -12.09
C GLU A 126 -19.39 9.83 -12.43
N SER A 127 -19.90 10.60 -11.46
CA SER A 127 -20.98 11.57 -11.70
C SER A 127 -20.56 12.66 -12.69
N ILE A 128 -19.33 13.19 -12.53
CA ILE A 128 -18.76 14.20 -13.44
C ILE A 128 -18.58 13.65 -14.86
N VAL A 129 -18.08 12.42 -15.00
CA VAL A 129 -17.92 11.75 -16.31
C VAL A 129 -19.28 11.61 -17.00
N ARG A 130 -20.31 11.09 -16.31
CA ARG A 130 -21.66 10.96 -16.86
C ARG A 130 -22.22 12.32 -17.33
N MET A 131 -21.96 13.39 -16.58
CA MET A 131 -22.36 14.75 -16.96
C MET A 131 -21.67 15.21 -18.25
N PHE A 132 -20.36 15.00 -18.37
CA PHE A 132 -19.60 15.36 -19.56
C PHE A 132 -19.98 14.53 -20.78
N GLU A 133 -20.27 13.24 -20.61
CA GLU A 133 -20.78 12.39 -21.69
C GLU A 133 -22.09 12.94 -22.25
N LEU A 134 -23.03 13.34 -21.37
CA LEU A 134 -24.29 13.96 -21.79
C LEU A 134 -24.04 15.29 -22.51
N LYS A 135 -23.15 16.14 -21.97
CA LYS A 135 -22.80 17.42 -22.60
C LYS A 135 -22.15 17.22 -23.97
N ASN A 136 -21.29 16.22 -24.11
CA ASN A 136 -20.64 15.89 -25.37
C ASN A 136 -21.66 15.41 -26.41
N ARG A 137 -22.58 14.50 -26.04
CA ARG A 137 -23.67 14.07 -26.92
C ARG A 137 -24.50 15.26 -27.41
N ASN A 138 -24.90 16.16 -26.50
CA ASN A 138 -25.65 17.37 -26.86
C ASN A 138 -24.88 18.29 -27.81
N ALA A 139 -23.56 18.44 -27.61
CA ALA A 139 -22.70 19.24 -28.48
C ALA A 139 -22.55 18.62 -29.88
N THR A 140 -22.36 17.31 -29.95
CA THR A 140 -22.31 16.55 -31.22
C THR A 140 -23.62 16.70 -31.98
N ASP A 141 -24.77 16.52 -31.32
CA ASP A 141 -26.09 16.68 -31.96
C ASP A 141 -26.27 18.11 -32.50
N HIS A 142 -25.83 19.12 -31.75
CA HIS A 142 -25.87 20.51 -32.20
C HIS A 142 -24.95 20.75 -33.41
N ALA A 143 -23.74 20.20 -33.41
CA ALA A 143 -22.80 20.32 -34.52
C ALA A 143 -23.37 19.69 -35.80
N ASN A 144 -23.93 18.48 -35.72
CA ASN A 144 -24.55 17.80 -36.86
C ASN A 144 -25.68 18.64 -37.47
N ARG A 145 -26.56 19.22 -36.64
CA ARG A 145 -27.63 20.12 -37.13
C ARG A 145 -27.11 21.37 -37.83
N MET A 146 -25.94 21.88 -37.43
CA MET A 146 -25.33 23.03 -38.07
C MET A 146 -24.66 22.65 -39.39
N GLU A 147 -24.06 21.46 -39.45
CA GLU A 147 -23.52 20.87 -40.68
C GLU A 147 -24.63 20.67 -41.73
N ASP A 148 -25.76 20.07 -41.35
CA ASP A 148 -26.93 19.90 -42.23
C ASP A 148 -27.41 21.24 -42.83
N LYS A 149 -27.45 22.30 -42.00
CA LYS A 149 -27.82 23.65 -42.46
C LYS A 149 -26.80 24.24 -43.42
N ALA A 150 -25.51 24.04 -43.14
CA ALA A 150 -24.43 24.51 -44.00
C ALA A 150 -24.48 23.82 -45.37
N ASP A 151 -24.74 22.51 -45.39
CA ASP A 151 -24.91 21.74 -46.62
C ASP A 151 -26.15 22.16 -47.41
N GLU A 152 -27.26 22.45 -46.74
CA GLU A 152 -28.45 22.95 -47.43
C GLU A 152 -28.21 24.33 -48.05
N LEU A 153 -27.58 25.25 -47.32
CA LEU A 153 -27.17 26.56 -47.87
C LEU A 153 -26.20 26.42 -49.05
N LYS A 154 -25.29 25.45 -49.00
CA LYS A 154 -24.37 25.16 -50.11
C LYS A 154 -25.11 24.68 -51.35
N LYS A 155 -26.14 23.84 -51.19
CA LYS A 155 -27.02 23.42 -52.30
C LYS A 155 -27.83 24.59 -52.85
N GLU A 156 -28.41 25.43 -51.99
CA GLU A 156 -29.15 26.62 -52.42
C GLU A 156 -28.26 27.61 -53.18
N TYR A 157 -27.04 27.83 -52.69
CA TYR A 157 -26.04 28.65 -53.37
C TYR A 157 -25.68 28.09 -54.74
N ALA A 158 -25.45 26.77 -54.85
CA ALA A 158 -25.16 26.12 -56.13
C ALA A 158 -26.31 26.28 -57.14
N LYS A 159 -27.57 26.06 -56.71
CA LYS A 159 -28.77 26.28 -57.55
C LYS A 159 -28.89 27.74 -58.00
N LEU A 160 -28.64 28.69 -57.10
CA LEU A 160 -28.68 30.12 -57.42
C LEU A 160 -27.59 30.49 -58.41
N HIS A 161 -26.39 29.94 -58.23
CA HIS A 161 -25.26 30.16 -59.12
C HIS A 161 -25.51 29.60 -60.52
N GLU A 162 -26.09 28.40 -60.63
CA GLU A 162 -26.52 27.80 -61.89
C GLU A 162 -27.54 28.71 -62.61
N ARG A 163 -28.58 29.15 -61.91
CA ARG A 163 -29.60 30.05 -62.46
C ARG A 163 -29.02 31.40 -62.91
N TYR A 164 -28.10 31.98 -62.14
CA TYR A 164 -27.39 33.20 -62.51
C TYR A 164 -26.55 33.00 -63.77
N THR A 165 -25.86 31.86 -63.86
CA THR A 165 -25.04 31.50 -65.01
C THR A 165 -25.88 31.32 -66.28
N GLU A 166 -27.04 30.68 -66.18
CA GLU A 166 -28.00 30.56 -67.28
C GLU A 166 -28.54 31.92 -67.72
N LEU A 167 -28.91 32.79 -66.77
CA LEU A 167 -29.38 34.14 -67.07
C LEU A 167 -28.29 34.96 -67.78
N PHE A 168 -27.03 34.82 -67.34
CA PHE A 168 -25.90 35.48 -68.00
C PHE A 168 -25.69 34.97 -69.44
N LYS A 169 -25.72 33.64 -69.65
CA LYS A 169 -25.63 33.04 -71.00
C LYS A 169 -26.74 33.53 -71.92
N THR A 170 -27.99 33.46 -71.48
CA THR A 170 -29.15 33.91 -72.28
C THR A 170 -29.09 35.41 -72.61
N HIS A 171 -28.63 36.24 -71.67
CA HIS A 171 -28.40 37.67 -71.93
C HIS A 171 -27.31 37.90 -72.99
N MET A 172 -26.20 37.16 -72.90
CA MET A 172 -25.10 37.24 -73.85
C MET A 172 -25.56 36.83 -75.26
N ASP A 173 -26.28 35.71 -75.39
CA ASP A 173 -26.86 35.25 -76.66
C ASP A 173 -27.82 36.28 -77.26
N TYR A 174 -28.64 36.93 -76.43
CA TYR A 174 -29.56 37.98 -76.88
C TYR A 174 -28.81 39.20 -77.43
N MET A 175 -27.76 39.64 -76.72
CA MET A 175 -26.90 40.73 -77.18
C MET A 175 -26.22 40.40 -78.52
N GLU A 176 -25.73 39.18 -78.67
CA GLU A 176 -25.09 38.72 -79.91
C GLU A 176 -26.08 38.67 -81.08
N ARG A 177 -27.29 38.11 -80.88
CA ARG A 177 -28.36 38.14 -81.88
C ARG A 177 -28.76 39.57 -82.26
N THR A 178 -28.88 40.47 -81.28
CA THR A 178 -29.21 41.88 -81.52
C THR A 178 -28.12 42.57 -82.34
N LYS A 179 -26.84 42.28 -82.04
CA LYS A 179 -25.69 42.78 -82.81
C LYS A 179 -25.73 42.33 -84.27
N ILE A 180 -26.08 41.07 -84.53
CA ILE A 180 -26.22 40.53 -85.89
C ILE A 180 -27.41 41.18 -86.61
N LEU A 181 -28.56 41.32 -85.93
CA LEU A 181 -29.79 41.86 -86.52
C LEU A 181 -29.68 43.36 -86.87
N MET A 182 -28.96 44.15 -86.07
CA MET A 182 -28.82 45.60 -86.30
C MET A 182 -27.77 45.96 -87.37
N GLY A 183 -26.98 44.99 -87.85
CA GLY A 183 -25.85 45.23 -88.74
C GLY A 183 -24.74 46.02 -88.03
N THR A 184 -23.49 45.68 -88.32
CA THR A 184 -22.29 46.23 -87.65
C THR A 184 -22.25 47.77 -87.62
N ASP A 185 -22.88 48.42 -88.61
CA ASP A 185 -22.81 49.87 -88.80
C ASP A 185 -23.73 50.71 -87.88
N ARG A 186 -24.70 50.12 -87.15
CA ARG A 186 -25.52 50.87 -86.17
C ARG A 186 -25.19 50.61 -84.70
N LEU A 187 -24.43 49.55 -84.39
CA LEU A 187 -24.10 49.22 -83.00
C LEU A 187 -22.86 49.97 -82.49
N ASP A 188 -21.88 50.26 -83.34
CA ASP A 188 -20.69 51.05 -82.95
C ASP A 188 -21.05 52.48 -82.51
N GLN A 189 -22.19 53.02 -82.98
CA GLN A 189 -22.67 54.34 -82.58
C GLN A 189 -23.38 54.34 -81.20
N LEU A 190 -23.80 53.18 -80.70
CA LEU A 190 -24.40 53.00 -79.36
C LEU A 190 -23.41 52.39 -78.34
N GLY A 191 -22.29 51.82 -78.80
CA GLY A 191 -21.24 51.23 -77.95
C GLY A 191 -20.44 52.24 -77.10
N SER A 192 -20.48 53.53 -77.44
CA SER A 192 -19.83 54.60 -76.66
C SER A 192 -20.58 54.98 -75.37
N SER A 193 -21.77 54.44 -75.12
CA SER A 193 -22.54 54.69 -73.89
C SER A 193 -22.51 53.51 -72.92
N ARG A 194 -21.40 52.76 -72.88
CA ARG A 194 -21.12 51.80 -71.80
C ARG A 194 -20.84 52.57 -70.50
N GLY A 195 -21.90 52.92 -69.79
CA GLY A 195 -21.81 53.35 -68.40
C GLY A 195 -21.11 52.27 -67.58
N ARG A 196 -19.88 52.57 -67.13
CA ARG A 196 -19.22 51.82 -66.05
C ARG A 196 -20.19 51.76 -64.87
N ILE A 197 -20.60 50.56 -64.46
CA ILE A 197 -21.17 50.38 -63.14
C ILE A 197 -20.00 50.49 -62.15
N PRO A 198 -19.95 51.51 -61.28
CA PRO A 198 -18.88 51.64 -60.30
C PRO A 198 -19.05 50.53 -59.26
N GLY A 199 -18.08 49.62 -59.14
CA GLY A 199 -18.00 48.67 -58.02
C GLY A 199 -17.71 47.20 -58.37
N PHE A 200 -17.72 46.78 -59.63
CA PHE A 200 -17.36 45.40 -59.99
C PHE A 200 -15.88 45.29 -60.39
N THR A 201 -15.04 44.90 -59.43
CA THR A 201 -13.66 44.45 -59.67
C THR A 201 -13.62 42.92 -59.70
N LEU A 202 -13.18 42.34 -60.82
CA LEU A 202 -12.99 40.89 -61.02
C LEU A 202 -11.82 40.29 -60.20
N ALA A 203 -11.19 41.07 -59.32
CA ALA A 203 -10.07 40.64 -58.49
C ALA A 203 -10.49 39.77 -57.28
N ASN A 204 -11.79 39.68 -56.97
CA ASN A 204 -12.29 39.01 -55.76
C ASN A 204 -12.78 37.57 -55.97
N LEU A 205 -12.67 37.01 -57.18
CA LEU A 205 -13.02 35.60 -57.44
C LEU A 205 -11.93 34.60 -57.02
N ASN A 206 -10.78 35.08 -56.54
CA ASN A 206 -9.63 34.24 -56.20
C ASN A 206 -9.24 34.26 -54.72
N SER A 207 -10.12 34.74 -53.83
CA SER A 207 -9.86 34.67 -52.40
C SER A 207 -10.38 33.33 -51.86
N GLU A 208 -9.46 32.42 -51.54
CA GLU A 208 -9.77 31.26 -50.70
C GLU A 208 -10.43 31.72 -49.39
N PRO A 209 -11.40 30.95 -48.85
CA PRO A 209 -12.04 31.29 -47.60
C PRO A 209 -11.04 31.17 -46.44
N PRO A 210 -11.12 32.03 -45.40
CA PRO A 210 -10.22 31.94 -44.27
C PRO A 210 -10.52 30.65 -43.50
N LEU A 211 -9.49 29.81 -43.34
CA LEU A 211 -9.53 28.67 -42.44
C LEU A 211 -9.83 29.17 -41.03
N PHE A 212 -10.97 28.75 -40.47
CA PHE A 212 -11.27 28.89 -39.05
C PHE A 212 -10.20 28.13 -38.25
N ARG A 213 -9.20 28.85 -37.78
CA ARG A 213 -8.18 28.32 -36.87
C ARG A 213 -8.74 28.37 -35.45
N THR A 214 -9.41 27.30 -35.04
CA THR A 214 -9.81 27.10 -33.65
C THR A 214 -8.54 26.83 -32.82
N ALA A 215 -7.98 27.87 -32.22
CA ALA A 215 -6.94 27.71 -31.20
C ALA A 215 -7.62 27.28 -29.89
N ILE A 216 -7.63 25.98 -29.63
CA ILE A 216 -7.84 25.44 -28.29
C ILE A 216 -6.56 25.74 -27.50
N TYR A 217 -6.56 26.83 -26.73
CA TYR A 217 -5.55 27.05 -25.71
C TYR A 217 -6.03 26.36 -24.43
N ASN A 218 -5.42 25.20 -24.16
CA ASN A 218 -5.55 24.47 -22.91
C ASN A 218 -5.05 25.34 -21.75
N GLY A 219 -5.88 25.44 -20.71
CA GLY A 219 -5.49 25.95 -19.42
C GLY A 219 -4.39 25.10 -18.79
N ARG A 220 -3.32 25.77 -18.35
CA ARG A 220 -2.47 25.29 -17.27
C ARG A 220 -2.71 26.22 -16.08
N SER A 221 -3.43 25.69 -15.10
CA SER A 221 -3.14 25.98 -13.68
C SER A 221 -2.20 24.90 -13.18
#